data_AF-A0A644SVQ2-F1
#
_entry.id   AF-A0A644SVQ2-F1
#
_cell.length_a   1.000
_cell.length_b   1.000
_cell.length_c   1.000
_cell.angle_alpha   90.00
_cell.angle_beta   90.00
_cell.angle_gamma   90.00
#
_symmetry.space_group_name_H-M   'P 1'
#
loop_
_entity.id
_entity.type
_entity.pdbx_description
1 polymer ?
#
loop_
_entity_poly.entity_id
_entity_poly.type
_entity_poly.pdbx_seq_one_letter_code
_entity_poly.pdbx_strand_id
1 'polypeptide(L)'
;MNRKHLVQLVLLFFIGMNVISQTITYHANGAVIGTVPIDTQLYPLGTSLTALSNTGYLAKVGYSLAGWNTAEDGNGVTVCAGGTLEVSSIPINLYAIWIPTSFGYRYGGNTIEITESNPIQGVLRIPGGVTSIGNLAFKGMEGITSVIIPDSVTQIGVQAFWGNTRLKEVTLSRNLIRIRADLFFRSTNLKNIELPRFLESIESQAFMKSGITKVRIPKTVTNIGDRAFSECPNLLAVYFFSPVPPELGNQVFGESVSSRFKIYVPKENYARYCASWPGLASFITTF
;
A
#
# COMPACT_ATOMS: atom_id res chain seq x y z
N MET A 1 0.18 5.65 73.27
CA MET A 1 -0.68 4.74 72.47
C MET A 1 -0.32 4.90 71.00
N ASN A 2 -0.11 3.77 70.32
CA ASN A 2 0.80 3.57 69.19
C ASN A 2 0.43 4.27 67.86
N ARG A 3 1.31 5.15 67.34
CA ARG A 3 1.39 5.49 65.89
C ARG A 3 1.72 4.27 65.00
N LYS A 4 2.12 3.14 65.61
CA LYS A 4 2.33 1.86 64.92
C LYS A 4 1.05 1.10 64.53
N HIS A 5 -0.13 1.50 65.02
CA HIS A 5 -1.40 0.89 64.60
C HIS A 5 -2.14 1.63 63.49
N LEU A 6 -1.77 2.88 63.17
CA LEU A 6 -2.40 3.61 62.07
C LEU A 6 -1.79 3.25 60.69
N VAL A 7 -0.51 2.86 60.66
CA VAL A 7 0.18 2.48 59.41
C VAL A 7 -0.17 1.06 58.96
N GLN A 8 -0.55 0.17 59.89
CA GLN A 8 -0.94 -1.20 59.58
C GLN A 8 -2.40 -1.33 59.14
N LEU A 9 -3.22 -0.28 59.30
CA LEU A 9 -4.60 -0.22 58.79
C LEU A 9 -4.70 0.38 57.37
N VAL A 10 -3.65 1.09 56.91
CA VAL A 10 -3.59 1.69 55.55
C VAL A 10 -2.88 0.76 54.55
N LEU A 11 -2.04 -0.18 55.02
CA LEU A 11 -1.31 -1.11 54.13
C LEU A 11 -2.03 -2.43 53.81
N LEU A 12 -3.18 -2.71 54.44
CA LEU A 12 -3.95 -3.96 54.23
C LEU A 12 -5.16 -3.82 53.29
N PHE A 13 -5.36 -2.63 52.68
CA PHE A 13 -6.45 -2.39 51.72
C PHE A 13 -6.06 -2.55 50.24
N PHE A 14 -4.90 -3.14 49.94
CA PHE A 14 -4.46 -3.41 48.55
C PHE A 14 -4.48 -4.89 48.16
N ILE A 15 -4.84 -5.80 49.07
CA ILE A 15 -4.98 -7.22 48.76
C ILE A 15 -6.47 -7.50 48.51
N GLY A 16 -6.89 -7.35 47.25
CA GLY A 16 -8.23 -7.76 46.81
C GLY A 16 -9.16 -6.65 46.32
N MET A 17 -8.65 -5.49 45.89
CA MET A 17 -9.46 -4.61 45.04
C MET A 17 -9.63 -5.30 43.69
N ASN A 18 -10.78 -5.94 43.48
CA ASN A 18 -11.26 -6.25 42.14
C ASN A 18 -11.36 -4.93 41.39
N VAL A 19 -10.33 -4.61 40.59
CA VAL A 19 -10.37 -3.45 39.70
C VAL A 19 -11.38 -3.80 38.62
N ILE A 20 -12.59 -3.26 38.76
CA ILE A 20 -13.64 -3.44 37.76
C ILE A 20 -13.07 -2.92 36.45
N SER A 21 -13.05 -3.80 35.47
CA SER A 21 -12.45 -3.55 34.16
C SER A 21 -13.42 -3.98 33.07
N GLN A 22 -13.33 -3.34 31.92
CA GLN A 22 -14.17 -3.63 30.76
C GLN A 22 -13.33 -4.10 29.58
N THR A 23 -13.97 -4.87 28.70
CA THR A 23 -13.46 -5.23 27.37
C THR A 23 -14.10 -4.37 26.30
N ILE A 24 -13.41 -4.22 25.18
CA ILE A 24 -13.93 -3.51 24.01
C ILE A 24 -14.35 -4.55 22.96
N THR A 25 -15.53 -4.36 22.39
CA THR A 25 -16.00 -5.17 21.26
C THR A 25 -16.12 -4.31 20.02
N TYR A 26 -15.47 -4.73 18.94
CA TYR A 26 -15.52 -4.04 17.66
C TYR A 26 -16.55 -4.73 16.75
N HIS A 27 -17.27 -3.94 15.97
CA HIS A 27 -18.33 -4.38 15.07
C HIS A 27 -18.07 -3.86 13.65
N ALA A 28 -18.18 -4.76 12.67
CA ALA A 28 -17.86 -4.46 11.28
C ALA A 28 -18.82 -3.45 10.62
N ASN A 29 -20.03 -3.29 11.18
CA ASN A 29 -21.06 -2.35 10.76
C ASN A 29 -21.30 -2.33 9.22
N GLY A 30 -21.51 -3.51 8.66
CA GLY A 30 -21.75 -3.69 7.23
C GLY A 30 -20.49 -3.77 6.36
N ALA A 31 -19.30 -4.00 6.92
CA ALA A 31 -18.15 -4.46 6.15
C ALA A 31 -18.49 -5.78 5.43
N VAL A 32 -17.94 -5.97 4.23
CA VAL A 32 -18.12 -7.17 3.42
C VAL A 32 -16.97 -8.16 3.53
N ILE A 33 -15.78 -7.68 3.94
CA ILE A 33 -14.58 -8.50 4.14
C ILE A 33 -13.77 -7.98 5.34
N GLY A 34 -12.78 -8.77 5.74
CA GLY A 34 -11.91 -8.52 6.88
C GLY A 34 -12.52 -9.01 8.19
N THR A 35 -11.75 -8.89 9.27
CA THR A 35 -12.20 -9.14 10.62
C THR A 35 -12.17 -7.85 11.42
N VAL A 36 -13.02 -7.73 12.42
CA VAL A 36 -12.89 -6.64 13.39
C VAL A 36 -11.58 -6.80 14.18
N PRO A 37 -10.99 -5.70 14.68
CA PRO A 37 -9.88 -5.79 15.62
C PRO A 37 -10.26 -6.63 16.84
N ILE A 38 -9.31 -7.44 17.30
CA ILE A 38 -9.43 -8.18 18.56
C ILE A 38 -8.63 -7.41 19.61
N ASP A 39 -9.33 -6.93 20.62
CA ASP A 39 -8.74 -6.24 21.75
C ASP A 39 -8.82 -7.13 22.99
N THR A 40 -7.66 -7.61 23.42
CA THR A 40 -7.54 -8.48 24.60
C THR A 40 -7.19 -7.71 25.86
N GLN A 41 -7.10 -6.38 25.81
CA GLN A 41 -6.76 -5.54 26.94
C GLN A 41 -7.97 -5.38 27.87
N LEU A 42 -7.71 -5.41 29.19
CA LEU A 42 -8.69 -5.05 30.21
C LEU A 42 -8.48 -3.59 30.61
N TYR A 43 -9.55 -2.81 30.55
CA TYR A 43 -9.52 -1.38 30.84
C TYR A 43 -10.18 -1.07 32.19
N PRO A 44 -9.43 -0.60 33.19
CA PRO A 44 -10.01 -0.14 34.46
C PRO A 44 -11.00 1.01 34.28
N LEU A 45 -12.07 1.04 35.09
CA LEU A 45 -13.03 2.15 35.09
C LEU A 45 -12.35 3.50 35.35
N GLY A 46 -12.78 4.54 34.62
CA GLY A 46 -12.26 5.91 34.75
C GLY A 46 -10.90 6.15 34.06
N THR A 47 -10.38 5.18 33.32
CA THR A 47 -9.18 5.35 32.48
C THR A 47 -9.55 5.66 31.03
N SER A 48 -8.56 6.07 30.24
CA SER A 48 -8.72 6.23 28.80
C SER A 48 -8.36 4.94 28.08
N LEU A 49 -9.24 4.45 27.22
CA LEU A 49 -8.91 3.43 26.22
C LEU A 49 -8.43 4.09 24.93
N THR A 50 -7.66 3.36 24.12
CA THR A 50 -7.25 3.78 22.77
C THR A 50 -7.89 2.85 21.75
N ALA A 51 -8.73 3.39 20.87
CA ALA A 51 -9.40 2.59 19.84
C ALA A 51 -8.38 2.05 18.83
N LEU A 52 -8.42 0.75 18.58
CA LEU A 52 -7.53 0.09 17.64
C LEU A 52 -7.76 0.60 16.21
N SER A 53 -6.66 0.65 15.46
CA SER A 53 -6.70 0.81 14.01
C SER A 53 -7.37 -0.38 13.34
N ASN A 54 -7.62 -0.29 12.03
CA ASN A 54 -8.20 -1.37 11.23
C ASN A 54 -7.22 -2.56 11.01
N THR A 55 -6.83 -3.23 12.09
CA THR A 55 -5.81 -4.30 12.09
C THR A 55 -6.30 -5.58 11.43
N GLY A 56 -7.61 -5.84 11.47
CA GLY A 56 -8.23 -6.96 10.76
C GLY A 56 -8.68 -6.62 9.33
N TYR A 57 -8.27 -5.45 8.80
CA TYR A 57 -8.48 -5.05 7.41
C TYR A 57 -9.95 -5.06 6.95
N LEU A 58 -10.88 -4.62 7.80
CA LEU A 58 -12.28 -4.41 7.43
C LEU A 58 -12.39 -3.58 6.15
N ALA A 59 -13.25 -4.00 5.23
CA ALA A 59 -13.59 -3.22 4.05
C ALA A 59 -15.07 -3.32 3.71
N LYS A 60 -15.64 -2.22 3.23
CA LYS A 60 -17.02 -2.12 2.76
C LYS A 60 -17.02 -1.54 1.33
N VAL A 61 -17.72 -2.20 0.41
CA VAL A 61 -17.74 -1.79 -1.01
C VAL A 61 -18.27 -0.37 -1.13
N GLY A 62 -17.50 0.53 -1.74
CA GLY A 62 -17.89 1.91 -1.92
C GLY A 62 -17.76 2.78 -0.67
N TYR A 63 -17.06 2.34 0.38
CA TYR A 63 -16.82 3.16 1.57
C TYR A 63 -15.37 3.06 2.07
N SER A 64 -14.90 4.13 2.72
CA SER A 64 -13.66 4.14 3.52
C SER A 64 -14.00 4.10 5.01
N LEU A 65 -13.23 3.33 5.78
CA LEU A 65 -13.34 3.33 7.23
C LEU A 65 -12.77 4.64 7.78
N ALA A 66 -13.59 5.42 8.45
CA ALA A 66 -13.21 6.72 9.03
C ALA A 66 -12.86 6.65 10.52
N GLY A 67 -13.17 5.54 11.17
CA GLY A 67 -13.01 5.34 12.61
C GLY A 67 -14.13 4.47 13.16
N TRP A 68 -14.47 4.71 14.41
CA TRP A 68 -15.46 3.95 15.16
C TRP A 68 -16.48 4.85 15.84
N ASN A 69 -17.70 4.37 16.01
CA ASN A 69 -18.77 5.03 16.76
C ASN A 69 -19.22 4.16 17.93
N THR A 70 -19.59 4.77 19.06
CA THR A 70 -20.11 4.02 20.22
C THR A 70 -21.55 3.52 20.05
N ALA A 71 -22.23 3.88 18.97
CA ALA A 71 -23.57 3.41 18.61
C ALA A 71 -23.61 2.91 17.16
N GLU A 72 -24.42 1.87 16.92
CA GLU A 72 -24.54 1.22 15.61
C GLU A 72 -25.11 2.16 14.53
N ASP A 73 -26.06 3.01 14.92
CA ASP A 73 -26.74 3.99 14.07
C ASP A 73 -25.89 5.24 13.76
N GLY A 74 -24.71 5.36 14.37
CA GLY A 74 -23.80 6.49 14.20
C GLY A 74 -24.11 7.71 15.07
N ASN A 75 -25.15 7.68 15.91
CA ASN A 75 -25.52 8.81 16.78
C ASN A 75 -24.70 8.87 18.08
N GLY A 76 -23.79 7.93 18.30
CA GLY A 76 -22.89 7.89 19.44
C GLY A 76 -21.65 8.78 19.28
N VAL A 77 -20.70 8.59 20.19
CA VAL A 77 -19.42 9.31 20.17
C VAL A 77 -18.53 8.71 19.08
N THR A 78 -18.00 9.58 18.23
CA THR A 78 -17.04 9.19 17.17
C THR A 78 -15.62 9.22 17.71
N VAL A 79 -14.85 8.17 17.44
CA VAL A 79 -13.42 8.08 17.75
C VAL A 79 -12.63 7.67 16.50
N CYS A 80 -11.60 8.45 16.18
CA CYS A 80 -10.67 8.11 15.10
C CYS A 80 -9.82 6.89 15.50
N ALA A 81 -9.24 6.18 14.53
CA ALA A 81 -8.24 5.15 14.83
C ALA A 81 -7.06 5.75 15.64
N GLY A 82 -6.73 5.14 16.78
CA GLY A 82 -5.73 5.68 17.72
C GLY A 82 -6.24 6.81 18.62
N GLY A 83 -7.50 7.23 18.48
CA GLY A 83 -8.15 8.16 19.40
C GLY A 83 -8.55 7.49 20.71
N THR A 84 -8.84 8.30 21.73
CA THR A 84 -9.14 7.81 23.08
C THR A 84 -10.57 8.08 23.53
N LEU A 85 -11.12 7.20 24.37
CA LEU A 85 -12.42 7.34 25.03
C LEU A 85 -12.26 7.05 26.52
N GLU A 86 -13.04 7.70 27.38
CA GLU A 86 -13.09 7.33 28.79
C GLU A 86 -13.89 6.04 29.00
N VAL A 87 -13.36 5.16 29.84
CA VAL A 87 -13.93 3.85 30.16
C VAL A 87 -14.98 4.03 31.25
N SER A 88 -16.24 3.82 30.87
CA SER A 88 -17.39 3.89 31.78
C SER A 88 -17.77 2.50 32.33
N SER A 89 -18.76 2.46 33.23
CA SER A 89 -19.25 1.22 33.87
C SER A 89 -19.93 0.23 32.91
N ILE A 90 -20.15 0.61 31.64
CA ILE A 90 -20.85 -0.20 30.64
C ILE A 90 -19.83 -0.74 29.62
N PRO A 91 -19.95 -2.00 29.13
CA PRO A 91 -19.12 -2.51 28.05
C PRO A 91 -19.17 -1.62 26.81
N ILE A 92 -18.01 -1.36 26.20
CA ILE A 92 -17.89 -0.43 25.07
C ILE A 92 -17.95 -1.22 23.77
N ASN A 93 -18.96 -0.91 22.96
CA ASN A 93 -19.11 -1.43 21.61
C ASN A 93 -18.70 -0.34 20.61
N LEU A 94 -17.83 -0.69 19.67
CA LEU A 94 -17.31 0.23 18.65
C LEU A 94 -17.71 -0.25 17.26
N TYR A 95 -18.57 0.51 16.59
CA TYR A 95 -19.11 0.20 15.27
C TYR A 95 -18.35 0.98 14.20
N ALA A 96 -17.89 0.30 13.16
CA ALA A 96 -17.16 0.92 12.06
C ALA A 96 -17.94 2.08 11.43
N ILE A 97 -17.30 3.24 11.28
CA ILE A 97 -17.85 4.40 10.57
C ILE A 97 -17.40 4.32 9.12
N TRP A 98 -18.37 4.25 8.22
CA TRP A 98 -18.12 4.14 6.79
C TRP A 98 -18.51 5.45 6.10
N ILE A 99 -17.52 6.12 5.51
CA ILE A 99 -17.76 7.29 4.66
C ILE A 99 -17.89 6.79 3.22
N PRO A 100 -19.01 7.08 2.52
CA PRO A 100 -19.14 6.76 1.11
C PRO A 100 -17.93 7.30 0.34
N THR A 101 -17.20 6.40 -0.27
CA THR A 101 -16.25 6.74 -1.31
C THR A 101 -16.97 6.72 -2.64
N SER A 102 -16.61 7.61 -3.56
CA SER A 102 -17.13 7.63 -4.93
C SER A 102 -16.68 6.41 -5.79
N PHE A 103 -16.40 5.24 -5.19
CA PHE A 103 -15.66 4.14 -5.84
C PHE A 103 -16.50 2.85 -5.93
N GLY A 104 -17.03 2.57 -7.13
CA GLY A 104 -17.65 1.27 -7.44
C GLY A 104 -16.60 0.26 -7.92
N TYR A 105 -16.30 -0.75 -7.12
CA TYR A 105 -15.63 -1.98 -7.55
C TYR A 105 -16.32 -3.18 -6.90
N ARG A 106 -16.50 -4.29 -7.62
CA ARG A 106 -17.01 -5.55 -7.07
C ARG A 106 -15.86 -6.49 -6.77
N TYR A 107 -16.06 -7.32 -5.75
CA TYR A 107 -15.16 -8.40 -5.40
C TYR A 107 -15.62 -9.70 -6.08
N GLY A 108 -14.77 -10.24 -6.95
CA GLY A 108 -14.88 -11.61 -7.46
C GLY A 108 -14.02 -12.53 -6.60
N GLY A 109 -14.49 -12.87 -5.39
CA GLY A 109 -13.67 -13.58 -4.40
C GLY A 109 -12.50 -12.71 -3.88
N ASN A 110 -11.25 -13.20 -3.96
CA ASN A 110 -10.05 -12.47 -3.52
C ASN A 110 -9.50 -11.47 -4.56
N THR A 111 -10.27 -11.18 -5.62
CA THR A 111 -9.87 -10.33 -6.75
C THR A 111 -10.81 -9.14 -6.91
N ILE A 112 -10.27 -7.99 -7.33
CA ILE A 112 -11.04 -6.78 -7.63
C ILE A 112 -11.41 -6.73 -9.13
N GLU A 113 -12.69 -6.48 -9.42
CA GLU A 113 -13.25 -6.22 -10.75
C GLU A 113 -14.06 -4.91 -10.74
N ILE A 114 -13.87 -4.03 -11.74
CA ILE A 114 -14.68 -2.80 -11.87
C ILE A 114 -15.94 -3.11 -12.69
N THR A 115 -17.12 -2.75 -12.18
CA THR A 115 -18.41 -3.08 -12.84
C THR A 115 -19.17 -1.90 -13.42
N GLU A 116 -18.73 -0.65 -13.25
CA GLU A 116 -19.42 0.52 -13.79
C GLU A 116 -18.42 1.58 -14.31
N SER A 117 -18.87 2.36 -15.29
CA SER A 117 -18.11 3.41 -15.97
C SER A 117 -17.82 4.60 -15.03
N ASN A 118 -16.73 4.46 -14.28
CA ASN A 118 -15.79 5.47 -13.79
C ASN A 118 -16.35 6.72 -13.04
N PRO A 119 -16.20 6.74 -11.70
CA PRO A 119 -15.95 7.98 -10.96
C PRO A 119 -14.80 7.88 -9.93
N ILE A 120 -13.80 7.00 -10.11
CA ILE A 120 -12.69 6.93 -9.15
C ILE A 120 -11.82 8.18 -9.28
N GLN A 121 -12.10 9.20 -8.46
CA GLN A 121 -11.29 10.40 -8.31
C GLN A 121 -10.38 10.32 -7.08
N GLY A 122 -9.09 10.59 -7.27
CA GLY A 122 -8.14 10.70 -6.17
C GLY A 122 -7.42 9.39 -5.84
N VAL A 123 -7.36 9.05 -4.55
CA VAL A 123 -6.56 7.95 -4.03
C VAL A 123 -7.37 6.64 -4.06
N LEU A 124 -6.94 5.69 -4.88
CA LEU A 124 -7.41 4.31 -4.84
C LEU A 124 -6.65 3.53 -3.75
N ARG A 125 -7.38 3.04 -2.75
CA ARG A 125 -6.85 2.16 -1.71
C ARG A 125 -7.36 0.74 -1.95
N ILE A 126 -6.44 -0.17 -2.28
CA ILE A 126 -6.76 -1.59 -2.35
C ILE A 126 -6.90 -2.12 -0.93
N PRO A 127 -8.02 -2.75 -0.56
CA PRO A 127 -8.20 -3.21 0.81
C PRO A 127 -7.28 -4.37 1.19
N GLY A 128 -6.93 -4.45 2.46
CA GLY A 128 -6.15 -5.58 2.98
C GLY A 128 -6.95 -6.88 2.86
N GLY A 129 -6.25 -7.99 2.68
CA GLY A 129 -6.84 -9.30 2.42
C GLY A 129 -7.04 -9.60 0.93
N VAL A 130 -7.03 -8.59 0.06
CA VAL A 130 -6.94 -8.80 -1.39
C VAL A 130 -5.60 -9.42 -1.71
N THR A 131 -5.62 -10.57 -2.40
CA THR A 131 -4.41 -11.30 -2.78
C THR A 131 -3.99 -11.05 -4.22
N SER A 132 -4.94 -10.66 -5.08
CA SER A 132 -4.72 -10.46 -6.50
C SER A 132 -5.51 -9.28 -7.07
N ILE A 133 -4.90 -8.55 -7.99
CA ILE A 133 -5.57 -7.55 -8.83
C ILE A 133 -5.67 -8.13 -10.25
N GLY A 134 -6.87 -8.17 -10.82
CA GLY A 134 -7.12 -8.78 -12.13
C GLY A 134 -6.45 -8.05 -13.30
N ASN A 135 -6.41 -8.72 -14.45
CA ASN A 135 -6.02 -8.08 -15.71
C ASN A 135 -6.97 -6.90 -15.99
N LEU A 136 -6.43 -5.81 -16.53
CA LEU A 136 -7.20 -4.61 -16.92
C LEU A 136 -7.99 -3.93 -15.78
N ALA A 137 -7.81 -4.36 -14.53
CA ALA A 137 -8.73 -4.03 -13.43
C ALA A 137 -8.98 -2.54 -13.27
N PHE A 138 -7.97 -1.68 -13.43
CA PHE A 138 -8.07 -0.22 -13.32
C PHE A 138 -7.58 0.47 -14.60
N LYS A 139 -7.77 -0.15 -15.76
CA LYS A 139 -7.35 0.40 -17.07
C LYS A 139 -8.13 1.68 -17.41
N GLY A 140 -7.41 2.73 -17.81
CA GLY A 140 -7.97 3.96 -18.36
C GLY A 140 -8.73 4.82 -17.35
N MET A 141 -8.49 4.61 -16.05
CA MET A 141 -9.19 5.29 -14.98
C MET A 141 -8.62 6.70 -14.80
N GLU A 142 -9.20 7.66 -15.53
CA GLU A 142 -8.71 9.04 -15.57
C GLU A 142 -8.85 9.83 -14.27
N GLY A 143 -9.65 9.38 -13.30
CA GLY A 143 -9.76 10.09 -12.02
C GLY A 143 -8.69 9.67 -10.98
N ILE A 144 -8.02 8.53 -11.16
CA ILE A 144 -7.06 8.01 -10.17
C ILE A 144 -5.79 8.87 -10.21
N THR A 145 -5.44 9.45 -9.06
CA THR A 145 -4.22 10.23 -8.88
C THR A 145 -3.17 9.51 -8.04
N SER A 146 -3.58 8.58 -7.18
CA SER A 146 -2.67 7.74 -6.38
C SER A 146 -3.25 6.35 -6.18
N VAL A 147 -2.39 5.34 -6.08
CA VAL A 147 -2.77 3.95 -5.77
C VAL A 147 -1.96 3.45 -4.59
N ILE A 148 -2.63 2.83 -3.61
CA ILE A 148 -2.01 2.16 -2.48
C ILE A 148 -2.38 0.67 -2.53
N ILE A 149 -1.38 -0.16 -2.79
CA ILE A 149 -1.50 -1.62 -2.87
C ILE A 149 -0.88 -2.24 -1.61
N PRO A 150 -1.67 -2.90 -0.74
CA PRO A 150 -1.18 -3.48 0.50
C PRO A 150 -0.38 -4.76 0.23
N ASP A 151 0.46 -5.14 1.18
CA ASP A 151 1.34 -6.31 1.07
C ASP A 151 0.61 -7.66 0.96
N SER A 152 -0.70 -7.70 1.26
CA SER A 152 -1.50 -8.90 1.00
C SER A 152 -1.58 -9.24 -0.49
N VAL A 153 -1.43 -8.24 -1.37
CA VAL A 153 -1.44 -8.44 -2.82
C VAL A 153 -0.11 -9.04 -3.25
N THR A 154 -0.16 -10.25 -3.78
CA THR A 154 1.01 -10.98 -4.30
C THR A 154 1.06 -10.99 -5.82
N GLN A 155 -0.06 -10.63 -6.48
CA GLN A 155 -0.20 -10.66 -7.93
C GLN A 155 -0.97 -9.44 -8.43
N ILE A 156 -0.48 -8.82 -9.50
CA ILE A 156 -1.19 -7.79 -10.27
C ILE A 156 -1.25 -8.28 -11.70
N GLY A 157 -2.39 -8.15 -12.35
CA GLY A 157 -2.62 -8.59 -13.73
C GLY A 157 -1.95 -7.70 -14.77
N VAL A 158 -1.93 -8.22 -16.00
CA VAL A 158 -1.49 -7.49 -17.20
C VAL A 158 -2.38 -6.27 -17.41
N GLN A 159 -1.77 -5.14 -17.79
CA GLN A 159 -2.48 -3.89 -18.10
C GLN A 159 -3.36 -3.32 -16.97
N ALA A 160 -3.17 -3.74 -15.71
CA ALA A 160 -4.08 -3.37 -14.63
C ALA A 160 -4.18 -1.86 -14.38
N PHE A 161 -3.16 -1.05 -14.68
CA PHE A 161 -3.19 0.42 -14.59
C PHE A 161 -2.84 1.11 -15.93
N TRP A 162 -3.05 0.39 -17.04
CA TRP A 162 -2.80 0.90 -18.38
C TRP A 162 -3.59 2.19 -18.62
N GLY A 163 -2.96 3.22 -19.18
CA GLY A 163 -3.63 4.45 -19.59
C GLY A 163 -4.11 5.34 -18.44
N ASN A 164 -3.66 5.13 -17.20
CA ASN A 164 -4.02 5.99 -16.07
C ASN A 164 -3.23 7.29 -16.12
N THR A 165 -3.64 8.22 -16.99
CA THR A 165 -2.89 9.44 -17.31
C THR A 165 -2.79 10.43 -16.16
N ARG A 166 -3.71 10.41 -15.18
CA ARG A 166 -3.64 11.27 -13.98
C ARG A 166 -2.91 10.65 -12.79
N LEU A 167 -2.50 9.38 -12.89
CA LEU A 167 -1.79 8.67 -11.83
C LEU A 167 -0.42 9.31 -11.59
N LYS A 168 -0.18 9.79 -10.37
CA LYS A 168 1.06 10.47 -9.97
C LYS A 168 1.94 9.59 -9.09
N GLU A 169 1.33 8.77 -8.24
CA GLU A 169 1.99 8.02 -7.18
C GLU A 169 1.41 6.61 -7.06
N VAL A 170 2.29 5.64 -6.86
CA VAL A 170 1.91 4.25 -6.62
C VAL A 170 2.75 3.70 -5.46
N THR A 171 2.08 3.22 -4.43
CA THR A 171 2.68 2.35 -3.42
C THR A 171 2.41 0.92 -3.83
N LEU A 172 3.46 0.21 -4.26
CA LEU A 172 3.38 -1.22 -4.62
C LEU A 172 3.47 -2.09 -3.36
N SER A 173 2.85 -3.28 -3.43
CA SER A 173 3.08 -4.33 -2.44
C SER A 173 4.55 -4.76 -2.45
N ARG A 174 5.14 -4.92 -1.27
CA ARG A 174 6.52 -5.38 -1.08
C ARG A 174 6.72 -6.85 -1.47
N ASN A 175 5.62 -7.60 -1.60
CA ASN A 175 5.61 -9.03 -1.93
C ASN A 175 5.49 -9.31 -3.44
N LEU A 176 5.43 -8.27 -4.28
CA LEU A 176 5.40 -8.47 -5.73
C LEU A 176 6.77 -8.94 -6.25
N ILE A 177 6.74 -10.06 -6.96
CA ILE A 177 7.91 -10.64 -7.63
C ILE A 177 8.02 -10.22 -9.11
N ARG A 178 6.95 -9.68 -9.71
CA ARG A 178 6.93 -9.28 -11.13
C ARG A 178 6.16 -7.98 -11.33
N ILE A 179 6.70 -7.11 -12.19
CA ILE A 179 5.93 -6.03 -12.82
C ILE A 179 5.44 -6.57 -14.16
N ARG A 180 4.11 -6.72 -14.30
CA ARG A 180 3.52 -7.36 -15.49
C ARG A 180 3.55 -6.47 -16.73
N ALA A 181 3.33 -7.12 -17.87
CA ALA A 181 3.29 -6.46 -19.16
C ALA A 181 2.30 -5.29 -19.15
N ASP A 182 2.74 -4.17 -19.73
CA ASP A 182 1.97 -2.94 -19.90
C ASP A 182 1.34 -2.35 -18.62
N LEU A 183 1.81 -2.73 -17.42
CA LEU A 183 1.13 -2.42 -16.16
C LEU A 183 0.84 -0.92 -15.97
N PHE A 184 1.82 -0.08 -16.27
CA PHE A 184 1.76 1.39 -16.20
C PHE A 184 1.99 2.05 -17.57
N PHE A 185 1.66 1.33 -18.64
CA PHE A 185 1.74 1.88 -19.99
C PHE A 185 0.91 3.16 -20.08
N ARG A 186 1.47 4.25 -20.63
CA ARG A 186 0.82 5.58 -20.71
C ARG A 186 0.37 6.18 -19.37
N SER A 187 0.95 5.80 -18.24
CA SER A 187 0.80 6.54 -16.97
C SER A 187 1.65 7.82 -17.00
N THR A 188 1.26 8.79 -17.82
CA THR A 188 2.07 9.96 -18.21
C THR A 188 2.42 10.92 -17.07
N ASN A 189 1.70 10.89 -15.95
CA ASN A 189 1.98 11.72 -14.77
C ASN A 189 2.71 10.96 -13.64
N LEU A 190 2.99 9.66 -13.80
CA LEU A 190 3.67 8.85 -12.78
C LEU A 190 5.16 9.22 -12.76
N LYS A 191 5.60 10.01 -11.79
CA LYS A 191 6.97 10.57 -11.78
C LYS A 191 8.00 9.68 -11.08
N ASN A 192 7.58 9.05 -9.99
CA ASN A 192 8.41 8.22 -9.13
C ASN A 192 7.69 6.92 -8.85
N ILE A 193 8.45 5.83 -8.81
CA ILE A 193 7.98 4.53 -8.36
C ILE A 193 9.09 3.83 -7.59
N GLU A 194 8.75 3.26 -6.44
CA GLU A 194 9.64 2.40 -5.68
C GLU A 194 9.33 0.94 -6.06
N LEU A 195 10.34 0.24 -6.59
CA LEU A 195 10.19 -1.15 -6.97
C LEU A 195 10.39 -2.07 -5.75
N PRO A 196 9.62 -3.18 -5.64
CA PRO A 196 9.75 -4.13 -4.53
C PRO A 196 11.16 -4.70 -4.41
N ARG A 197 11.66 -4.84 -3.18
CA ARG A 197 13.04 -5.31 -2.91
C ARG A 197 13.38 -6.69 -3.47
N PHE A 198 12.37 -7.54 -3.68
CA PHE A 198 12.49 -8.92 -4.15
C PHE A 198 11.96 -9.09 -5.58
N LEU A 199 11.82 -8.00 -6.33
CA LEU A 199 11.35 -8.04 -7.71
C LEU A 199 12.33 -8.84 -8.58
N GLU A 200 11.82 -9.84 -9.30
CA GLU A 200 12.61 -10.71 -10.17
C GLU A 200 12.58 -10.26 -11.63
N SER A 201 11.45 -9.74 -12.10
CA SER A 201 11.31 -9.32 -13.51
C SER A 201 10.43 -8.09 -13.71
N ILE A 202 10.74 -7.38 -14.80
CA ILE A 202 9.93 -6.31 -15.36
C ILE A 202 9.55 -6.73 -16.78
N GLU A 203 8.28 -7.00 -17.04
CA GLU A 203 7.81 -7.50 -18.32
C GLU A 203 7.70 -6.39 -19.38
N SER A 204 7.44 -6.80 -20.63
CA SER A 204 7.41 -5.92 -21.79
C SER A 204 6.46 -4.73 -21.60
N GLN A 205 6.89 -3.55 -22.03
CA GLN A 205 6.13 -2.30 -22.05
C GLN A 205 5.59 -1.84 -20.68
N ALA A 206 6.05 -2.43 -19.57
CA ALA A 206 5.54 -2.17 -18.22
C ALA A 206 5.43 -0.68 -17.85
N PHE A 207 6.38 0.15 -18.28
CA PHE A 207 6.41 1.60 -18.05
C PHE A 207 6.47 2.40 -19.35
N MET A 208 6.20 1.79 -20.51
CA MET A 208 6.29 2.48 -21.80
C MET A 208 5.33 3.69 -21.83
N LYS A 209 5.81 4.85 -22.29
CA LYS A 209 5.05 6.12 -22.29
C LYS A 209 4.64 6.62 -20.89
N SER A 210 5.30 6.17 -19.82
CA SER A 210 5.06 6.71 -18.48
C SER A 210 5.85 7.99 -18.23
N GLY A 211 5.42 8.76 -17.23
CA GLY A 211 6.05 10.02 -16.82
C GLY A 211 7.31 9.88 -15.96
N ILE A 212 7.82 8.65 -15.80
CA ILE A 212 8.86 8.37 -14.81
C ILE A 212 10.12 9.18 -15.10
N THR A 213 10.74 9.68 -14.05
CA THR A 213 11.94 10.51 -14.16
C THR A 213 13.20 9.76 -13.79
N LYS A 214 13.07 8.83 -12.84
CA LYS A 214 14.13 7.94 -12.39
C LYS A 214 13.54 6.61 -11.92
N VAL A 215 14.32 5.54 -11.98
CA VAL A 215 13.95 4.24 -11.42
C VAL A 215 15.16 3.54 -10.82
N ARG A 216 14.95 2.85 -9.69
CA ARG A 216 15.95 2.02 -9.01
C ARG A 216 15.59 0.56 -9.22
N ILE A 217 16.35 -0.14 -10.06
CA ILE A 217 16.17 -1.55 -10.39
C ILE A 217 16.82 -2.41 -9.28
N PRO A 218 16.02 -3.16 -8.49
CA PRO A 218 16.54 -4.00 -7.41
C PRO A 218 17.57 -5.02 -7.88
N LYS A 219 18.49 -5.41 -7.00
CA LYS A 219 19.55 -6.39 -7.30
C LYS A 219 19.05 -7.77 -7.72
N THR A 220 17.79 -8.08 -7.45
CA THR A 220 17.14 -9.36 -7.74
C THR A 220 16.57 -9.44 -9.15
N VAL A 221 16.48 -8.31 -9.87
CA VAL A 221 15.93 -8.30 -11.22
C VAL A 221 16.92 -8.96 -12.18
N THR A 222 16.48 -10.03 -12.85
CA THR A 222 17.29 -10.78 -13.83
C THR A 222 16.87 -10.52 -15.26
N ASN A 223 15.64 -10.07 -15.51
CA ASN A 223 15.12 -9.82 -16.85
C ASN A 223 14.25 -8.55 -16.94
N ILE A 224 14.46 -7.76 -17.99
CA ILE A 224 13.68 -6.57 -18.34
C ILE A 224 13.21 -6.69 -19.78
N GLY A 225 11.90 -6.80 -19.98
CA GLY A 225 11.29 -7.10 -21.28
C GLY A 225 11.30 -5.94 -22.28
N ASP A 226 10.87 -6.27 -23.50
CA ASP A 226 10.85 -5.36 -24.65
C ASP A 226 10.17 -4.04 -24.32
N ARG A 227 10.82 -2.93 -24.68
CA ARG A 227 10.29 -1.56 -24.54
C ARG A 227 9.83 -1.21 -23.12
N ALA A 228 10.27 -1.91 -22.08
CA ALA A 228 9.79 -1.72 -20.71
C ALA A 228 9.83 -0.25 -20.24
N PHE A 229 10.82 0.53 -20.70
CA PHE A 229 11.01 1.95 -20.39
C PHE A 229 11.13 2.81 -21.66
N SER A 230 10.49 2.41 -22.77
CA SER A 230 10.51 3.14 -24.04
C SER A 230 9.54 4.31 -24.05
N GLU A 231 9.85 5.35 -24.81
CA GLU A 231 9.05 6.58 -24.95
C GLU A 231 8.68 7.24 -23.59
N CYS A 232 9.54 7.14 -22.57
CA CYS A 232 9.42 7.85 -21.29
C CYS A 232 10.10 9.24 -21.41
N PRO A 233 9.36 10.32 -21.72
CA PRO A 233 9.95 11.59 -22.18
C PRO A 233 10.81 12.30 -21.11
N ASN A 234 10.60 11.98 -19.84
CA ASN A 234 11.28 12.61 -18.71
C ASN A 234 12.28 11.69 -18.01
N LEU A 235 12.55 10.48 -18.54
CA LEU A 235 13.45 9.53 -17.91
C LEU A 235 14.90 10.03 -18.03
N LEU A 236 15.51 10.35 -16.90
CA LEU A 236 16.88 10.87 -16.82
C LEU A 236 17.86 9.87 -16.21
N ALA A 237 17.40 8.98 -15.33
CA ALA A 237 18.29 8.09 -14.61
C ALA A 237 17.69 6.71 -14.34
N VAL A 238 18.45 5.66 -14.63
CA VAL A 238 18.13 4.28 -14.22
C VAL A 238 19.30 3.76 -13.39
N TYR A 239 19.03 3.35 -12.16
CA TYR A 239 20.03 2.78 -11.27
C TYR A 239 19.88 1.27 -11.23
N PHE A 240 20.94 0.54 -11.59
CA PHE A 240 21.00 -0.91 -11.40
C PHE A 240 21.83 -1.23 -10.17
N PHE A 241 21.31 -2.11 -9.30
CA PHE A 241 22.01 -2.55 -8.08
C PHE A 241 22.54 -3.98 -8.15
N SER A 242 22.26 -4.70 -9.24
CA SER A 242 22.73 -6.08 -9.41
C SER A 242 24.23 -6.11 -9.75
N PRO A 243 25.01 -7.05 -9.19
CA PRO A 243 26.37 -7.30 -9.65
C PRO A 243 26.43 -7.96 -11.04
N VAL A 244 25.32 -8.50 -11.52
CA VAL A 244 25.19 -9.12 -12.85
C VAL A 244 24.16 -8.31 -13.65
N PRO A 245 24.52 -7.77 -14.83
CA PRO A 245 23.57 -7.06 -15.67
C PRO A 245 22.36 -7.94 -16.00
N PRO A 246 21.12 -7.46 -15.82
CA PRO A 246 19.95 -8.21 -16.25
C PRO A 246 19.93 -8.37 -17.77
N GLU A 247 19.25 -9.41 -18.24
CA GLU A 247 18.90 -9.54 -19.65
C GLU A 247 17.93 -8.41 -20.04
N LEU A 248 18.23 -7.75 -21.16
CA LEU A 248 17.41 -6.67 -21.70
C LEU A 248 16.75 -7.14 -22.99
N GLY A 249 15.44 -6.95 -23.07
CA GLY A 249 14.67 -7.12 -24.29
C GLY A 249 14.97 -6.04 -25.34
N ASN A 250 14.25 -6.09 -26.45
CA ASN A 250 14.42 -5.15 -27.54
C ASN A 250 13.98 -3.74 -27.14
N GLN A 251 14.83 -2.76 -27.42
CA GLN A 251 14.53 -1.33 -27.24
C GLN A 251 14.04 -0.98 -25.83
N VAL A 252 14.58 -1.59 -24.76
CA VAL A 252 14.16 -1.33 -23.36
C VAL A 252 14.02 0.16 -23.06
N PHE A 253 14.99 0.98 -23.46
CA PHE A 253 14.96 2.43 -23.30
C PHE A 253 14.51 3.19 -24.56
N GLY A 254 14.42 2.52 -25.73
CA GLY A 254 13.92 3.06 -27.00
C GLY A 254 14.24 4.54 -27.27
N GLU A 255 13.21 5.31 -27.63
CA GLU A 255 13.28 6.76 -27.87
C GLU A 255 13.30 7.61 -26.57
N SER A 256 13.32 7.00 -25.38
CA SER A 256 13.38 7.71 -24.08
C SER A 256 14.73 8.38 -23.81
N VAL A 257 15.73 8.11 -24.65
CA VAL A 257 17.12 8.44 -24.38
C VAL A 257 17.42 9.85 -24.86
N SER A 258 17.22 10.83 -23.97
CA SER A 258 17.76 12.18 -24.17
C SER A 258 19.28 12.20 -23.94
N SER A 259 19.98 13.23 -24.40
CA SER A 259 21.43 13.41 -24.12
C SER A 259 21.77 13.48 -22.62
N ARG A 260 20.78 13.76 -21.76
CA ARG A 260 20.92 13.81 -20.30
C ARG A 260 20.63 12.46 -19.62
N PHE A 261 20.11 11.48 -20.35
CA PHE A 261 19.82 10.16 -19.80
C PHE A 261 21.13 9.44 -19.41
N LYS A 262 21.13 8.84 -18.21
CA LYS A 262 22.25 8.06 -17.69
C LYS A 262 21.80 6.76 -17.04
N ILE A 263 22.59 5.73 -17.23
CA ILE A 263 22.48 4.44 -16.55
C ILE A 263 23.56 4.41 -15.48
N TYR A 264 23.16 4.26 -14.22
CA TYR A 264 24.04 4.23 -13.06
C TYR A 264 24.22 2.79 -12.60
N VAL A 265 25.47 2.33 -12.53
CA VAL A 265 25.83 0.97 -12.08
C VAL A 265 26.91 1.04 -10.98
N PRO A 266 27.08 0.01 -10.14
CA PRO A 266 28.16 0.02 -9.14
C PRO A 266 29.52 0.07 -9.83
N LYS A 267 30.44 0.90 -9.32
CA LYS A 267 31.76 1.13 -9.92
C LYS A 267 32.51 -0.16 -10.26
N GLU A 268 32.46 -1.15 -9.36
CA GLU A 268 33.10 -2.45 -9.51
C GLU A 268 32.51 -3.30 -10.65
N ASN A 269 31.28 -3.01 -11.10
CA ASN A 269 30.59 -3.77 -12.15
C ASN A 269 30.57 -3.04 -13.51
N TYR A 270 31.11 -1.82 -13.60
CA TYR A 270 31.05 -0.97 -14.80
C TYR A 270 31.43 -1.70 -16.09
N ALA A 271 32.61 -2.35 -16.12
CA ALA A 271 33.10 -3.05 -17.31
C ALA A 271 32.16 -4.19 -17.75
N ARG A 272 31.56 -4.92 -16.80
CA ARG A 272 30.62 -6.01 -17.08
C ARG A 272 29.33 -5.48 -17.71
N TYR A 273 28.81 -4.36 -17.23
CA TYR A 273 27.64 -3.70 -17.81
C TYR A 273 27.92 -3.18 -19.23
N CYS A 274 29.04 -2.50 -19.45
CA CYS A 274 29.42 -2.03 -20.79
C CYS A 274 29.61 -3.18 -21.79
N ALA A 275 30.19 -4.31 -21.36
CA ALA A 275 30.34 -5.50 -22.20
C ALA A 275 29.00 -6.18 -22.52
N SER A 276 28.06 -6.20 -21.56
CA SER A 276 26.75 -6.84 -21.74
C SER A 276 25.83 -6.01 -22.64
N TRP A 277 25.94 -4.68 -22.58
CA TRP A 277 25.06 -3.76 -23.32
C TRP A 277 25.87 -2.79 -24.20
N PRO A 278 26.54 -3.27 -25.26
CA PRO A 278 27.43 -2.43 -26.06
C PRO A 278 26.71 -1.23 -26.68
N GLY A 279 25.45 -1.38 -27.10
CA GLY A 279 24.63 -0.28 -27.65
C GLY A 279 24.21 0.78 -26.62
N LEU A 280 24.43 0.53 -25.32
CA LEU A 280 24.11 1.45 -24.23
C LEU A 280 25.35 2.02 -23.54
N ALA A 281 26.56 1.57 -23.91
CA ALA A 281 27.80 1.88 -23.18
C ALA A 281 28.04 3.38 -22.97
N SER A 282 27.68 4.23 -23.94
CA SER A 282 27.80 5.70 -23.85
C SER A 282 26.88 6.36 -22.82
N PHE A 283 25.83 5.66 -22.37
CA PHE A 283 24.91 6.13 -21.33
C PHE A 283 25.30 5.63 -19.94
N ILE A 284 26.18 4.64 -19.83
CA ILE A 284 26.56 4.02 -18.56
C ILE A 284 27.59 4.88 -17.84
N THR A 285 27.33 5.13 -16.55
CA THR A 285 28.21 5.79 -15.60
C THR A 285 28.14 5.05 -14.25
N THR A 286 28.97 5.45 -13.30
CA THR A 286 29.08 4.77 -12.00
C THR A 286 28.53 5.62 -10.86
N PHE A 287 28.14 4.94 -9.78
CA PHE A 287 27.94 5.53 -8.45
C PHE A 287 28.76 4.78 -7.41
#